data_AF-A0A239ETU6-F1
#
_entry.id   AF-A0A239ETU6-F1
#
_cell.length_a   1.000
_cell.length_b   1.000
_cell.length_c   1.000
_cell.angle_alpha   90.00
_cell.angle_beta   90.00
_cell.angle_gamma   90.00
#
_symmetry.space_group_name_H-M   'P 1'
#
loop_
_entity.id
_entity.type
_entity.pdbx_description
1 polymer ?
#
loop_
_entity_poly.entity_id
_entity_poly.type
_entity_poly.pdbx_seq_one_letter_code
_entity_poly.pdbx_strand_id
1 'polypeptide(L)'
;MTEVIDEGLIEYCHEEIVDAARRSPIHLYTPSVLQTAAEALCGIQTVIEEHAIADAFTRAYGPLPSRLLDALTERFAGENYFVDETIVDPVALLTTAVEFVCDHVDEPVAALEGPAMAESRAVAAYMVLPRLPATPAWGEDGNAPLVVTLGRPDRVAQDIVASSGAGAPWRDYDPGPWGWYLSHEIPGHWFPGDGTRVVAQAPSNETAGEVATVIAQVLTGELPLPR
;
A
#
# COMPACT_ATOMS: atom_id res chain seq x y z
N MET A 1 11.95 -32.85 15.89
CA MET A 1 12.98 -32.37 14.94
C MET A 1 12.37 -31.75 13.69
N THR A 2 11.09 -32.02 13.36
CA THR A 2 10.39 -31.41 12.21
C THR A 2 9.92 -29.97 12.50
N GLU A 3 9.45 -29.65 13.72
CA GLU A 3 8.97 -28.30 14.07
C GLU A 3 10.04 -27.20 13.97
N VAL A 4 11.29 -27.49 14.35
CA VAL A 4 12.40 -26.51 14.31
C VAL A 4 12.85 -26.19 12.88
N ILE A 5 12.62 -27.11 11.93
CA ILE A 5 12.92 -26.89 10.51
C ILE A 5 11.84 -26.03 9.86
N ASP A 6 10.60 -26.15 10.33
CA ASP A 6 9.44 -25.41 9.82
C ASP A 6 9.49 -23.92 10.23
N GLU A 7 9.83 -23.64 11.50
CA GLU A 7 9.97 -22.25 11.99
C GLU A 7 11.11 -21.49 11.28
N GLY A 8 12.26 -22.13 11.08
CA GLY A 8 13.40 -21.50 10.39
C GLY A 8 13.16 -21.24 8.90
N LEU A 9 12.34 -22.08 8.24
CA LEU A 9 11.92 -21.86 6.86
C LEU A 9 10.95 -20.68 6.75
N ILE A 10 9.98 -20.59 7.66
CA ILE A 10 9.01 -19.49 7.71
C ILE A 10 9.72 -18.15 7.93
N GLU A 11 10.67 -18.09 8.86
CA GLU A 11 11.48 -16.89 9.11
C GLU A 11 12.26 -16.49 7.85
N TYR A 12 12.91 -17.45 7.19
CA TYR A 12 13.63 -17.22 5.94
C TYR A 12 12.72 -16.70 4.81
N CYS A 13 11.55 -17.33 4.59
CA CYS A 13 10.58 -16.88 3.59
C CYS A 13 10.11 -15.45 3.89
N HIS A 14 9.86 -15.15 5.17
CA HIS A 14 9.42 -13.83 5.60
C HIS A 14 10.49 -12.76 5.35
N GLU A 15 11.75 -13.03 5.69
CA GLU A 15 12.87 -12.14 5.40
C GLU A 15 13.03 -11.87 3.90
N GLU A 16 12.97 -12.90 3.05
CA GLU A 16 13.06 -12.76 1.58
C GLU A 16 11.93 -11.88 1.01
N ILE A 17 10.71 -12.04 1.53
CA ILE A 17 9.55 -11.24 1.14
C ILE A 17 9.69 -9.80 1.62
N VAL A 18 10.08 -9.56 2.87
CA VAL A 18 10.31 -8.22 3.42
C VAL A 18 11.39 -7.49 2.64
N ASP A 19 12.49 -8.18 2.31
CA ASP A 19 13.57 -7.60 1.51
C ASP A 19 13.15 -7.33 0.06
N ALA A 20 12.28 -8.15 -0.52
CA ALA A 20 11.68 -7.86 -1.82
C ALA A 20 10.75 -6.64 -1.76
N ALA A 21 9.92 -6.55 -0.72
CA ALA A 21 8.99 -5.44 -0.49
C ALA A 21 9.73 -4.11 -0.30
N ARG A 22 10.81 -4.07 0.50
CA ARG A 22 11.68 -2.89 0.69
C ARG A 22 12.33 -2.41 -0.60
N ARG A 23 12.54 -3.30 -1.56
CA ARG A 23 13.10 -2.99 -2.88
C ARG A 23 12.04 -2.60 -3.91
N SER A 24 10.75 -2.63 -3.55
CA SER A 24 9.68 -2.24 -4.46
C SER A 24 9.79 -0.75 -4.79
N PRO A 25 9.81 -0.38 -6.08
CA PRO A 25 9.93 1.02 -6.48
C PRO A 25 8.59 1.76 -6.48
N ILE A 26 7.47 1.10 -6.20
CA ILE A 26 6.13 1.65 -6.45
C ILE A 26 5.12 1.40 -5.32
N HIS A 27 5.37 0.40 -4.46
CA HIS A 27 4.37 -0.08 -3.50
C HIS A 27 4.96 -0.24 -2.11
N LEU A 28 4.11 0.02 -1.12
CA LEU A 28 4.30 -0.39 0.27
C LEU A 28 3.31 -1.51 0.58
N TYR A 29 3.60 -2.32 1.58
CA TYR A 29 2.82 -3.51 1.90
C TYR A 29 2.49 -3.54 3.39
N THR A 30 1.26 -3.88 3.71
CA THR A 30 0.82 -4.11 5.09
C THR A 30 1.36 -5.42 5.66
N PRO A 31 1.49 -5.55 6.99
CA PRO A 31 1.98 -6.77 7.63
C PRO A 31 1.24 -8.04 7.20
N SER A 32 -0.08 -8.03 7.09
CA SER A 32 -0.84 -9.23 6.66
C SER A 32 -0.52 -9.64 5.22
N VAL A 33 -0.27 -8.67 4.33
CA VAL A 33 0.11 -8.95 2.93
C VAL A 33 1.50 -9.58 2.87
N LEU A 34 2.45 -9.06 3.66
CA LEU A 34 3.80 -9.63 3.76
C LEU A 34 3.75 -11.06 4.32
N GLN A 35 2.97 -11.29 5.38
CA GLN A 35 2.78 -12.60 5.96
C GLN A 35 2.16 -13.59 4.97
N THR A 36 1.09 -13.18 4.27
CA THR A 36 0.44 -14.01 3.25
C THR A 36 1.40 -14.38 2.12
N ALA A 37 2.27 -13.44 1.72
CA ALA A 37 3.27 -13.69 0.69
C ALA A 37 4.37 -14.65 1.17
N ALA A 38 4.78 -14.55 2.43
CA ALA A 38 5.75 -15.45 3.05
C ALA A 38 5.22 -16.88 3.15
N GLU A 39 3.97 -17.05 3.59
CA GLU A 39 3.30 -18.35 3.65
C GLU A 39 3.18 -18.98 2.26
N ALA A 40 2.82 -18.19 1.24
CA ALA A 40 2.77 -18.65 -0.14
C ALA A 40 4.15 -19.04 -0.68
N LEU A 41 5.19 -18.27 -0.35
CA LEU A 41 6.57 -18.58 -0.73
C LEU A 41 7.01 -19.90 -0.13
N CYS A 42 6.78 -20.10 1.16
CA CYS A 42 7.09 -21.34 1.86
C CYS A 42 6.35 -22.54 1.26
N GLY A 43 5.04 -22.41 0.98
CA GLY A 43 4.29 -23.46 0.31
C GLY A 43 4.86 -23.85 -1.06
N ILE A 44 5.32 -22.86 -1.84
CA ILE A 44 5.96 -23.12 -3.14
C ILE A 44 7.34 -23.77 -2.97
N GLN A 45 8.15 -23.31 -2.02
CA GLN A 45 9.46 -23.89 -1.74
C GLN A 45 9.35 -25.36 -1.33
N THR A 46 8.43 -25.69 -0.43
CA THR A 46 8.12 -27.08 -0.04
C THR A 46 7.78 -27.93 -1.26
N VAL A 47 6.91 -27.45 -2.15
CA VAL A 47 6.54 -28.18 -3.38
C VAL A 47 7.74 -28.37 -4.33
N ILE A 48 8.58 -27.34 -4.47
CA ILE A 48 9.80 -27.42 -5.30
C ILE A 48 10.76 -28.49 -4.77
N GLU A 49 10.97 -28.52 -3.44
CA GLU A 49 11.84 -29.49 -2.77
C GLU A 49 11.28 -30.90 -2.84
N GLU A 50 10.00 -31.10 -2.49
CA GLU A 50 9.33 -32.40 -2.49
C GLU A 50 9.33 -33.06 -3.87
N HIS A 51 9.20 -32.26 -4.93
CA HIS A 51 9.12 -32.75 -6.30
C HIS A 51 10.43 -32.60 -7.09
N ALA A 52 11.53 -32.19 -6.44
CA ALA A 52 12.84 -31.96 -7.07
C ALA A 52 12.73 -31.10 -8.37
N ILE A 53 11.88 -30.08 -8.33
CA ILE A 53 11.67 -29.17 -9.46
C ILE A 53 12.92 -28.30 -9.60
N ALA A 54 13.52 -28.29 -10.78
CA ALA A 54 14.62 -27.36 -11.05
C ALA A 54 14.10 -25.92 -10.95
N ASP A 55 14.71 -25.11 -10.09
CA ASP A 55 14.37 -23.68 -9.96
C ASP A 55 14.74 -22.93 -11.26
N ALA A 56 13.78 -22.85 -12.16
CA ALA A 56 13.87 -22.09 -13.40
C ALA A 56 13.48 -20.61 -13.19
N PHE A 57 12.93 -20.26 -12.03
CA PHE A 57 12.32 -18.94 -11.80
C PHE A 57 13.37 -17.85 -11.68
N THR A 58 14.50 -18.16 -11.02
CA THR A 58 15.59 -17.20 -10.78
C THR A 58 16.30 -16.68 -12.03
N ARG A 59 16.20 -17.35 -13.20
CA ARG A 59 17.02 -17.00 -14.38
C ARG A 59 16.34 -16.19 -15.48
N ALA A 60 15.02 -16.20 -15.59
CA ALA A 60 14.33 -15.59 -16.74
C ALA A 60 13.28 -14.52 -16.39
N TYR A 61 12.71 -14.55 -15.17
CA TYR A 61 11.50 -13.78 -14.86
C TYR A 61 11.59 -12.98 -13.55
N GLY A 62 12.80 -12.84 -12.97
CA GLY A 62 13.02 -12.17 -11.69
C GLY A 62 12.84 -13.09 -10.47
N PRO A 63 13.18 -12.61 -9.27
CA PRO A 63 13.12 -13.40 -8.04
C PRO A 63 11.67 -13.73 -7.67
N LEU A 64 11.42 -14.98 -7.24
CA LEU A 64 10.09 -15.48 -6.86
C LEU A 64 9.38 -14.60 -5.79
N PRO A 65 10.06 -14.11 -4.74
CA PRO A 65 9.46 -13.18 -3.77
C PRO A 65 8.78 -11.96 -4.40
N SER A 66 9.45 -11.27 -5.33
CA SER A 66 8.87 -10.10 -6.01
C SER A 66 7.64 -10.46 -6.83
N ARG A 67 7.65 -11.61 -7.52
CA ARG A 67 6.51 -12.07 -8.32
C ARG A 67 5.30 -12.43 -7.48
N LEU A 68 5.52 -12.96 -6.28
CA LEU A 68 4.43 -13.22 -5.33
C LEU A 68 3.79 -11.93 -4.85
N LEU A 69 4.59 -10.91 -4.54
CA LEU A 69 4.08 -9.59 -4.18
C LEU A 69 3.29 -8.94 -5.32
N ASP A 70 3.74 -9.06 -6.56
CA ASP A 70 3.00 -8.57 -7.74
C ASP A 70 1.65 -9.30 -7.89
N ALA A 71 1.64 -10.63 -7.79
CA ALA A 71 0.43 -11.42 -7.89
C ALA A 71 -0.58 -11.12 -6.76
N LEU A 72 -0.10 -10.91 -5.54
CA LEU A 72 -0.95 -10.50 -4.42
C LEU A 72 -1.47 -9.07 -4.60
N THR A 73 -0.65 -8.17 -5.14
CA THR A 73 -1.09 -6.80 -5.46
C THR A 73 -2.25 -6.80 -6.45
N GLU A 74 -2.16 -7.63 -7.51
CA GLU A 74 -3.25 -7.81 -8.47
C GLU A 74 -4.49 -8.44 -7.82
N ARG A 75 -4.29 -9.47 -6.98
CA ARG A 75 -5.38 -10.12 -6.24
C ARG A 75 -6.14 -9.14 -5.36
N PHE A 76 -5.43 -8.41 -4.49
CA PHE A 76 -6.05 -7.44 -3.57
C PHE A 76 -6.67 -6.26 -4.32
N ALA A 77 -6.09 -5.82 -5.44
CA ALA A 77 -6.75 -4.86 -6.32
C ALA A 77 -8.10 -5.40 -6.83
N GLY A 78 -8.14 -6.67 -7.23
CA GLY A 78 -9.38 -7.33 -7.65
C GLY A 78 -10.41 -7.43 -6.52
N GLU A 79 -10.02 -7.89 -5.34
CA GLU A 79 -10.91 -7.98 -4.18
C GLU A 79 -11.48 -6.61 -3.79
N ASN A 80 -10.62 -5.58 -3.72
CA ASN A 80 -11.01 -4.22 -3.38
C ASN A 80 -11.90 -3.55 -4.43
N TYR A 81 -11.92 -4.06 -5.66
CA TYR A 81 -12.80 -3.56 -6.72
C TYR A 81 -14.27 -3.88 -6.43
N PHE A 82 -14.54 -5.01 -5.78
CA PHE A 82 -15.89 -5.51 -5.54
C PHE A 82 -16.46 -5.12 -4.17
N VAL A 83 -15.74 -4.29 -3.40
CA VAL A 83 -16.21 -3.77 -2.12
C VAL A 83 -17.17 -2.61 -2.38
N ASP A 84 -18.40 -2.72 -1.86
CA ASP A 84 -19.46 -1.73 -2.00
C ASP A 84 -19.12 -0.42 -1.25
N GLU A 85 -19.44 0.73 -1.85
CA GLU A 85 -19.23 2.05 -1.24
C GLU A 85 -20.06 2.25 0.04
N THR A 86 -21.22 1.60 0.15
CA THR A 86 -22.05 1.66 1.35
C THR A 86 -21.43 0.95 2.56
N ILE A 87 -20.41 0.12 2.34
CA ILE A 87 -19.67 -0.59 3.40
C ILE A 87 -18.50 0.26 3.91
N VAL A 88 -17.94 1.14 3.07
CA VAL A 88 -16.70 1.86 3.36
C VAL A 88 -17.00 3.32 3.66
N ASP A 89 -16.80 3.72 4.91
CA ASP A 89 -16.71 5.13 5.30
C ASP A 89 -15.22 5.53 5.35
N PRO A 90 -14.69 6.21 4.31
CA PRO A 90 -13.27 6.47 4.21
C PRO A 90 -12.80 7.51 5.24
N VAL A 91 -13.66 8.43 5.67
CA VAL A 91 -13.33 9.43 6.71
C VAL A 91 -13.21 8.74 8.07
N ALA A 92 -14.15 7.85 8.40
CA ALA A 92 -14.08 7.08 9.64
C ALA A 92 -12.83 6.18 9.68
N LEU A 93 -12.53 5.48 8.59
CA LEU A 93 -11.34 4.62 8.52
C LEU A 93 -10.02 5.39 8.58
N LEU A 94 -9.93 6.58 7.99
CA LEU A 94 -8.76 7.46 8.16
C LEU A 94 -8.63 7.94 9.61
N THR A 95 -9.74 8.26 10.27
CA THR A 95 -9.75 8.62 11.69
C THR A 95 -9.19 7.48 12.53
N THR A 96 -9.68 6.26 12.32
CA THR A 96 -9.17 5.03 12.97
C THR A 96 -7.67 4.85 12.72
N ALA A 97 -7.20 5.07 11.48
CA ALA A 97 -5.78 4.94 11.16
C ALA A 97 -4.91 5.92 11.97
N VAL A 98 -5.30 7.19 12.11
CA VAL A 98 -4.53 8.18 12.91
C VAL A 98 -4.49 7.81 14.38
N GLU A 99 -5.61 7.35 14.92
CA GLU A 99 -5.68 6.89 16.31
C GLU A 99 -4.65 5.78 16.55
N PHE A 100 -4.54 4.82 15.64
CA PHE A 100 -3.52 3.77 15.71
C PHE A 100 -2.11 4.25 15.42
N VAL A 101 -1.90 5.29 14.60
CA VAL A 101 -0.54 5.82 14.35
C VAL A 101 0.11 6.22 15.67
N CYS A 102 -0.64 6.84 16.58
CA CYS A 102 -0.16 7.26 17.89
C CYS A 102 0.36 6.09 18.76
N ASP A 103 -0.08 4.86 18.52
CA ASP A 103 0.40 3.68 19.24
C ASP A 103 1.78 3.20 18.76
N HIS A 104 2.23 3.69 17.60
CA HIS A 104 3.45 3.25 16.91
C HIS A 104 4.55 4.32 16.86
N VAL A 105 4.31 5.49 17.45
CA VAL A 105 5.25 6.62 17.47
C VAL A 105 5.41 7.15 18.89
N ASP A 106 6.63 7.52 19.27
CA ASP A 106 6.92 7.99 20.63
C ASP A 106 6.32 9.37 20.96
N GLU A 107 5.98 10.16 19.92
CA GLU A 107 5.44 11.51 20.04
C GLU A 107 4.03 11.60 19.45
N PRO A 108 3.06 12.25 20.13
CA PRO A 108 1.71 12.39 19.59
C PRO A 108 1.71 13.11 18.24
N VAL A 109 1.17 12.45 17.22
CA VAL A 109 1.03 13.03 15.87
C VAL A 109 -0.32 13.73 15.77
N ALA A 110 -0.31 15.04 15.96
CA ALA A 110 -1.48 15.86 15.70
C ALA A 110 -1.60 16.15 14.20
N ALA A 111 -2.69 15.71 13.58
CA ALA A 111 -2.97 16.01 12.18
C ALA A 111 -3.01 17.53 11.95
N LEU A 112 -2.34 17.99 10.88
CA LEU A 112 -2.42 19.38 10.41
C LEU A 112 -3.81 19.69 9.86
N GLU A 113 -4.39 18.68 9.20
CA GLU A 113 -5.77 18.67 8.74
C GLU A 113 -6.37 17.29 9.03
N GLY A 114 -7.51 17.29 9.72
CA GLY A 114 -8.22 16.06 10.07
C GLY A 114 -8.82 15.37 8.85
N PRO A 115 -9.29 14.11 8.99
CA PRO A 115 -9.92 13.37 7.91
C PRO A 115 -11.10 14.13 7.30
N ALA A 116 -11.08 14.32 5.99
CA ALA A 116 -12.10 15.01 5.23
C ALA A 116 -12.30 14.37 3.84
N MET A 117 -13.51 14.50 3.30
CA MET A 117 -13.74 14.18 1.89
C MET A 117 -13.04 15.21 1.00
N ALA A 118 -12.34 14.75 -0.03
CA ALA A 118 -11.77 15.62 -1.04
C ALA A 118 -12.87 16.29 -1.86
N GLU A 119 -12.62 17.53 -2.30
CA GLU A 119 -13.42 18.20 -3.34
C GLU A 119 -13.11 17.60 -4.72
N SER A 120 -13.36 16.30 -4.85
CA SER A 120 -13.02 15.50 -6.02
C SER A 120 -14.28 14.93 -6.65
N ARG A 121 -14.19 14.65 -7.95
CA ARG A 121 -15.19 13.85 -8.63
C ARG A 121 -15.18 12.40 -8.13
N ALA A 122 -14.01 11.88 -7.80
CA ALA A 122 -13.84 10.54 -7.30
C ALA A 122 -14.21 10.47 -5.82
N VAL A 123 -14.61 9.28 -5.36
CA VAL A 123 -14.78 9.03 -3.93
C VAL A 123 -13.39 8.93 -3.29
N ALA A 124 -12.96 9.98 -2.60
CA ALA A 124 -11.70 10.00 -1.88
C ALA A 124 -11.82 10.83 -0.60
N ALA A 125 -11.33 10.29 0.50
CA ALA A 125 -11.05 11.04 1.71
C ALA A 125 -9.55 11.12 1.91
N TYR A 126 -9.10 12.17 2.58
CA TYR A 126 -7.70 12.39 2.89
C TYR A 126 -7.55 12.98 4.29
N MET A 127 -6.33 12.94 4.79
CA MET A 127 -5.89 13.65 5.98
C MET A 127 -4.45 14.08 5.80
N VAL A 128 -4.04 15.12 6.53
CA VAL A 128 -2.69 15.69 6.42
C VAL A 128 -1.97 15.54 7.76
N LEU A 129 -0.91 14.75 7.76
CA LEU A 129 -0.04 14.53 8.89
C LEU A 129 1.21 15.40 8.78
N PRO A 130 1.73 15.91 9.92
CA PRO A 130 2.96 16.69 9.93
C PRO A 130 4.15 15.83 9.53
N ARG A 131 5.19 16.47 8.99
CA ARG A 131 6.51 15.86 8.86
C ARG A 131 7.16 15.81 10.24
N LEU A 132 7.63 14.64 10.67
CA LEU A 132 8.48 14.50 11.86
C LEU A 132 9.95 14.77 11.50
N PRO A 133 10.82 15.10 12.47
CA PRO A 133 12.24 15.34 12.21
C PRO A 133 12.92 14.18 11.46
N ALA A 134 12.54 12.94 11.79
CA ALA A 134 13.06 11.71 11.21
C ALA A 134 12.41 11.32 9.86
N THR A 135 11.27 11.91 9.50
CA THR A 135 10.58 11.60 8.24
C THR A 135 11.50 11.92 7.06
N PRO A 136 11.66 11.02 6.07
CA PRO A 136 12.48 11.26 4.91
C PRO A 136 12.07 12.54 4.17
N ALA A 137 13.04 13.23 3.58
CA ALA A 137 12.75 14.43 2.78
C ALA A 137 12.06 14.03 1.47
N TRP A 138 10.98 14.75 1.14
CA TRP A 138 10.15 14.49 -0.03
C TRP A 138 9.29 15.71 -0.41
N GLY A 139 8.70 15.68 -1.61
CA GLY A 139 8.20 16.88 -2.30
C GLY A 139 9.32 17.76 -2.85
N GLU A 140 8.98 18.84 -3.56
CA GLU A 140 9.97 19.71 -4.23
C GLU A 140 11.01 20.31 -3.27
N ASP A 141 10.55 20.77 -2.10
CA ASP A 141 11.40 21.42 -1.09
C ASP A 141 11.88 20.47 0.03
N GLY A 142 11.57 19.17 -0.05
CA GLY A 142 11.94 18.17 0.96
C GLY A 142 11.22 18.28 2.31
N ASN A 143 10.32 19.25 2.47
CA ASN A 143 9.60 19.55 3.72
C ASN A 143 8.09 19.30 3.64
N ALA A 144 7.64 18.57 2.62
CA ALA A 144 6.21 18.38 2.40
C ALA A 144 5.58 17.52 3.52
N PRO A 145 4.29 17.79 3.88
CA PRO A 145 3.57 16.96 4.83
C PRO A 145 3.19 15.60 4.22
N LEU A 146 2.78 14.66 5.08
CA LEU A 146 2.25 13.36 4.66
C LEU A 146 0.75 13.43 4.50
N VAL A 147 0.30 13.38 3.25
CA VAL A 147 -1.10 13.18 2.89
C VAL A 147 -1.37 11.69 2.81
N VAL A 148 -2.32 11.23 3.62
CA VAL A 148 -2.84 9.87 3.56
C VAL A 148 -4.22 9.93 2.94
N THR A 149 -4.43 9.17 1.88
CA THR A 149 -5.68 9.14 1.13
C THR A 149 -6.25 7.73 1.12
N LEU A 150 -7.55 7.60 1.39
CA LEU A 150 -8.33 6.39 1.14
C LEU A 150 -9.41 6.74 0.13
N GLY A 151 -9.40 6.06 -1.02
CA GLY A 151 -10.35 6.36 -2.08
C GLY A 151 -10.40 5.33 -3.19
N ARG A 152 -11.26 5.63 -4.16
CA ARG A 152 -11.41 4.91 -5.42
C ARG A 152 -10.92 5.80 -6.57
N PRO A 153 -9.70 5.61 -7.08
CA PRO A 153 -9.16 6.40 -8.17
C PRO A 153 -10.09 6.48 -9.37
N ASP A 154 -10.13 7.60 -10.07
CA ASP A 154 -10.80 7.74 -11.36
C ASP A 154 -9.92 7.10 -12.44
N ARG A 155 -10.36 5.95 -12.99
CA ARG A 155 -9.65 5.24 -14.05
C ARG A 155 -9.53 6.08 -15.32
N VAL A 156 -10.50 6.95 -15.60
CA VAL A 156 -10.42 7.87 -16.73
C VAL A 156 -9.27 8.86 -16.51
N ALA A 157 -9.13 9.37 -15.29
CA ALA A 157 -8.01 10.25 -14.93
C ALA A 157 -6.66 9.53 -15.03
N GLN A 158 -6.58 8.28 -14.55
CA GLN A 158 -5.39 7.44 -14.67
C GLN A 158 -4.97 7.24 -16.13
N ASP A 159 -5.92 6.86 -17.00
CA ASP A 159 -5.67 6.64 -18.42
C ASP A 159 -5.18 7.93 -19.12
N ILE A 160 -5.72 9.09 -18.73
CA ILE A 160 -5.31 10.40 -19.26
C ILE A 160 -3.88 10.75 -18.84
N VAL A 161 -3.53 10.52 -17.57
CA VAL A 161 -2.16 10.73 -17.06
C VAL A 161 -1.19 9.80 -17.78
N ALA A 162 -1.53 8.51 -17.89
CA ALA A 162 -0.70 7.51 -18.56
C ALA A 162 -0.51 7.78 -20.05
N SER A 163 -1.51 8.37 -20.73
CA SER A 163 -1.47 8.72 -22.15
C SER A 163 -0.90 10.11 -22.44
N SER A 164 -0.30 10.79 -21.46
CA SER A 164 0.25 12.15 -21.61
C SER A 164 -0.76 13.19 -22.11
N GLY A 165 -2.04 13.04 -21.74
CA GLY A 165 -3.09 14.01 -22.07
C GLY A 165 -3.63 13.96 -23.50
N ALA A 166 -3.32 12.92 -24.28
CA ALA A 166 -3.78 12.79 -25.66
C ALA A 166 -5.28 12.41 -25.74
N GLY A 167 -6.16 13.40 -25.59
CA GLY A 167 -7.46 13.45 -26.28
C GLY A 167 -8.50 12.38 -25.97
N ALA A 168 -8.47 11.75 -24.79
CA ALA A 168 -9.62 10.96 -24.35
C ALA A 168 -10.82 11.92 -24.15
N PRO A 169 -12.00 11.65 -24.73
CA PRO A 169 -13.18 12.47 -24.47
C PRO A 169 -13.48 12.45 -22.97
N TRP A 170 -13.95 13.58 -22.43
CA TRP A 170 -14.42 13.68 -21.04
C TRP A 170 -15.50 12.62 -20.81
N ARG A 171 -15.14 11.52 -20.13
CA ARG A 171 -16.03 10.40 -19.81
C ARG A 171 -16.55 10.53 -18.40
N ASP A 172 -17.67 9.85 -18.12
CA ASP A 172 -18.21 9.69 -16.77
C ASP A 172 -17.18 9.05 -15.82
N TYR A 173 -17.37 9.23 -14.51
CA TYR A 173 -16.45 8.70 -13.50
C TYR A 173 -16.44 7.18 -13.60
N ASP A 174 -15.25 6.60 -13.79
CA ASP A 174 -15.06 5.14 -13.79
C ASP A 174 -14.25 4.75 -12.55
N PRO A 175 -14.90 4.27 -11.48
CA PRO A 175 -14.23 4.03 -10.22
C PRO A 175 -13.27 2.83 -10.31
N GLY A 176 -12.04 3.05 -9.85
CA GLY A 176 -11.05 2.02 -9.59
C GLY A 176 -11.34 1.22 -8.31
N PRO A 177 -10.43 0.30 -7.93
CA PRO A 177 -10.53 -0.40 -6.66
C PRO A 177 -10.30 0.55 -5.49
N TRP A 178 -10.81 0.20 -4.32
CA TRP A 178 -10.41 0.89 -3.09
C TRP A 178 -8.90 0.74 -2.85
N GLY A 179 -8.25 1.85 -2.52
CA GLY A 179 -6.83 1.88 -2.23
C GLY A 179 -6.46 2.94 -1.22
N TRP A 180 -5.38 2.65 -0.49
CA TRP A 180 -4.69 3.56 0.41
C TRP A 180 -3.48 4.13 -0.32
N TYR A 181 -3.29 5.44 -0.24
CA TYR A 181 -2.23 6.16 -0.94
C TYR A 181 -1.53 7.11 0.02
N LEU A 182 -0.19 7.13 -0.06
CA LEU A 182 0.65 8.08 0.65
C LEU A 182 1.25 9.05 -0.37
N SER A 183 0.95 10.33 -0.23
CA SER A 183 1.37 11.40 -1.14
C SER A 183 1.68 12.67 -0.36
N HIS A 184 2.29 13.65 -1.01
CA HIS A 184 2.49 14.98 -0.44
C HIS A 184 1.47 16.00 -0.96
N GLU A 185 0.59 15.57 -1.87
CA GLU A 185 -0.44 16.39 -2.49
C GLU A 185 -1.82 15.91 -2.03
N ILE A 186 -2.69 16.87 -1.73
CA ILE A 186 -4.10 16.61 -1.46
C ILE A 186 -4.76 16.17 -2.78
N PRO A 187 -5.63 15.14 -2.77
CA PRO A 187 -6.34 14.72 -3.97
C PRO A 187 -7.03 15.89 -4.66
N GLY A 188 -6.65 16.15 -5.91
CA GLY A 188 -7.24 17.22 -6.69
C GLY A 188 -8.67 16.92 -7.11
N HIS A 189 -9.21 17.81 -7.97
CA HIS A 189 -10.52 17.62 -8.58
C HIS A 189 -10.66 16.24 -9.28
N TRP A 190 -9.52 15.70 -9.73
CA TRP A 190 -9.33 14.40 -10.34
C TRP A 190 -8.39 13.62 -9.44
N PHE A 191 -8.82 12.46 -8.95
CA PHE A 191 -7.97 11.60 -8.12
C PHE A 191 -7.55 10.38 -8.95
N PRO A 192 -6.37 10.40 -9.59
CA PRO A 192 -5.85 9.24 -10.32
C PRO A 192 -5.22 8.19 -9.38
N GLY A 193 -5.24 8.37 -8.05
CA GLY A 193 -4.43 7.53 -7.16
C GLY A 193 -2.95 7.90 -7.23
N ASP A 194 -2.69 9.20 -7.30
CA ASP A 194 -1.37 9.81 -7.21
C ASP A 194 -0.71 9.52 -5.85
N GLY A 195 0.59 9.23 -5.89
CA GLY A 195 1.39 8.83 -4.73
C GLY A 195 1.71 7.34 -4.66
N THR A 196 2.32 6.94 -3.55
CA THR A 196 2.66 5.54 -3.28
C THR A 196 1.43 4.78 -2.81
N ARG A 197 1.09 3.69 -3.50
CA ARG A 197 0.02 2.78 -3.05
C ARG A 197 0.50 1.91 -1.89
N VAL A 198 -0.33 1.80 -0.84
CA VAL A 198 -0.20 0.76 0.18
C VAL A 198 -1.07 -0.42 -0.22
N VAL A 199 -0.44 -1.57 -0.47
CA VAL A 199 -1.09 -2.84 -0.78
C VAL A 199 -1.60 -3.43 0.53
N ALA A 200 -2.91 -3.57 0.60
CA ALA A 200 -3.65 -4.01 1.77
C ALA A 200 -4.91 -4.75 1.34
N GLN A 201 -5.48 -5.50 2.28
CA GLN A 201 -6.79 -6.13 2.12
C GLN A 201 -7.91 -5.08 1.97
N ALA A 202 -9.15 -5.55 1.89
CA ALA A 202 -10.33 -4.69 1.83
C ALA A 202 -10.32 -3.65 2.98
N PRO A 203 -10.74 -2.39 2.74
CA PRO A 203 -10.79 -1.38 3.78
C PRO A 203 -11.67 -1.82 4.95
N SER A 204 -11.10 -1.80 6.16
CA SER A 204 -11.74 -2.15 7.41
C SER A 204 -10.99 -1.50 8.57
N ASN A 205 -11.53 -1.58 9.80
CA ASN A 205 -10.81 -1.08 10.98
C ASN A 205 -9.50 -1.85 11.25
N GLU A 206 -9.48 -3.16 10.97
CA GLU A 206 -8.27 -3.98 11.09
C GLU A 206 -7.22 -3.54 10.07
N THR A 207 -7.63 -3.39 8.80
CA THR A 207 -6.77 -2.89 7.73
C THR A 207 -6.27 -1.47 8.01
N ALA A 208 -7.08 -0.61 8.64
CA ALA A 208 -6.68 0.73 9.04
C ALA A 208 -5.56 0.71 10.09
N GLY A 209 -5.59 -0.21 11.06
CA GLY A 209 -4.50 -0.42 12.01
C GLY A 209 -3.20 -0.90 11.36
N GLU A 210 -3.30 -1.79 10.38
CA GLU A 210 -2.13 -2.22 9.60
C GLU A 210 -1.54 -1.09 8.76
N VAL A 211 -2.38 -0.29 8.11
CA VAL A 211 -1.94 0.89 7.35
C VAL A 211 -1.34 1.94 8.29
N ALA A 212 -1.85 2.08 9.51
CA ALA A 212 -1.26 2.95 10.53
C ALA A 212 0.18 2.57 10.88
N THR A 213 0.50 1.27 10.91
CA THR A 213 1.89 0.80 11.08
C THR A 213 2.77 1.31 9.93
N VAL A 214 2.30 1.19 8.68
CA VAL A 214 3.04 1.68 7.50
C VAL A 214 3.22 3.20 7.56
N ILE A 215 2.18 3.95 7.92
CA ILE A 215 2.23 5.41 8.09
C ILE A 215 3.27 5.79 9.15
N ALA A 216 3.24 5.13 10.31
CA ALA A 216 4.18 5.38 11.40
C ALA A 216 5.63 5.12 10.97
N GLN A 217 5.87 4.03 10.25
CA GLN A 217 7.19 3.70 9.71
C GLN A 217 7.69 4.72 8.69
N VAL A 218 6.80 5.28 7.87
CA VAL A 218 7.14 6.38 6.95
C VAL A 218 7.48 7.65 7.73
N LEU A 219 6.67 8.00 8.73
CA LEU A 219 6.88 9.19 9.57
C LEU A 219 8.18 9.11 10.37
N THR A 220 8.55 7.94 10.88
CA THR A 220 9.79 7.71 11.62
C THR A 220 11.01 7.51 10.71
N GLY A 221 10.80 7.35 9.41
CA GLY A 221 11.85 7.15 8.41
C GLY A 221 12.42 5.73 8.36
N GLU A 222 11.76 4.77 9.00
CA GLU A 222 12.05 3.35 8.86
C GLU A 222 11.72 2.84 7.45
N LEU A 223 10.67 3.40 6.82
CA LEU A 223 10.33 3.13 5.44
C LEU A 223 10.39 4.42 4.59
N PRO A 224 11.18 4.44 3.49
CA PRO A 224 11.11 5.51 2.53
C PRO A 224 9.84 5.39 1.70
N LEU A 225 9.26 6.53 1.29
CA LEU A 225 8.24 6.53 0.26
C LEU A 225 8.90 6.23 -1.10
N PRO A 226 8.42 5.20 -1.83
CA PRO A 226 8.77 4.98 -3.23
C PRO A 226 8.51 6.23 -4.08
N ARG A 227 9.40 6.49 -5.05
CA ARG A 227 9.36 7.69 -5.91
C ARG A 227 8.46 7.52 -7.11
#